data_AF-L5LTK9-F1
#
_entry.id   AF-L5LTK9-F1
#
_cell.length_a   1.000
_cell.length_b   1.000
_cell.length_c   1.000
_cell.angle_alpha   90.00
_cell.angle_beta   90.00
_cell.angle_gamma   90.00
#
_symmetry.space_group_name_H-M   'P 1'
#
loop_
_entity.id
_entity.type
_entity.pdbx_description
1 polymer ?
#
loop_
_entity_poly.entity_id
_entity_poly.type
_entity_poly.pdbx_seq_one_letter_code
_entity_poly.pdbx_strand_id
1 'polypeptide(L)'
;MALRPEDPSGGFQHGNVVAFINEKMARHIKGPEFYLENITLSWAEVEDKLRAILENSALTSEAKEACAWGSLALGLRYARRQGQLHTCRVQWLQDFTNLHKSALQTLASNMNELTAKHEMERREAAYQLQLTLAKLAEVQQEKELLRWKLLQAEMASSWQRQQVSQEPGLATTSVFGANGAGEEKTRRRLLLLLLLLTAAVEEGGKQKDAEGV
;
A
#
# COMPACT_ATOMS: atom_id res chain seq x y z
N MET A 1 42.43 10.55 39.55
CA MET A 1 42.66 10.86 38.12
C MET A 1 41.34 11.29 37.50
N ALA A 2 41.38 12.26 36.57
CA ALA A 2 40.18 12.81 35.95
C ALA A 2 39.64 11.88 34.84
N LEU A 3 40.54 11.34 34.00
CA LEU A 3 40.21 10.33 33.01
C LEU A 3 40.37 8.92 33.59
N ARG A 4 39.43 8.04 33.24
CA ARG A 4 39.49 6.61 33.58
C ARG A 4 39.80 5.80 32.32
N PRO A 5 40.86 4.97 32.32
CA PRO A 5 41.19 4.16 31.15
C PRO A 5 40.12 3.11 30.81
N GLU A 6 39.29 2.73 31.78
CA GLU A 6 38.19 1.79 31.60
C GLU A 6 36.90 2.46 31.07
N ASP A 7 36.86 3.78 30.95
CA ASP A 7 35.66 4.49 30.47
C ASP A 7 35.50 4.35 28.94
N PRO A 8 34.52 3.57 28.45
CA PRO A 8 34.31 3.35 27.01
C PRO A 8 33.87 4.62 26.28
N SER A 9 33.43 5.65 27.01
CA SER A 9 33.03 6.95 26.44
C SER A 9 34.19 7.93 26.30
N GLY A 10 35.37 7.65 26.86
CA GLY A 10 36.53 8.55 26.83
C GLY A 10 37.17 8.73 25.45
N GLY A 11 36.90 7.85 24.48
CA GLY A 11 37.39 7.95 23.10
C GLY A 11 38.85 7.54 22.89
N PHE A 12 39.64 7.40 23.95
CA PHE A 12 41.00 6.87 23.89
C PHE A 12 41.00 5.35 23.86
N GLN A 13 41.85 4.76 23.01
CA GLN A 13 42.00 3.31 22.86
C GLN A 13 43.12 2.74 23.72
N HIS A 14 44.12 3.56 24.06
CA HIS A 14 45.35 3.09 24.70
C HIS A 14 45.51 3.72 26.09
N GLY A 15 45.66 2.88 27.12
CA GLY A 15 45.76 3.32 28.51
C GLY A 15 46.99 4.17 28.83
N ASN A 16 48.10 3.97 28.11
CA ASN A 16 49.29 4.81 28.23
C ASN A 16 49.05 6.27 27.78
N VAL A 17 48.23 6.47 26.73
CA VAL A 17 47.82 7.82 26.29
C VAL A 17 46.95 8.47 27.35
N VAL A 18 46.01 7.72 27.94
CA VAL A 18 45.17 8.22 29.05
C VAL A 18 46.02 8.61 30.25
N ALA A 19 47.01 7.80 30.63
CA ALA A 19 47.93 8.11 31.71
C ALA A 19 48.75 9.37 31.43
N PHE A 20 49.30 9.52 30.23
CA PHE A 20 50.03 10.72 29.82
C PHE A 20 49.17 11.97 29.87
N ILE A 21 47.94 11.93 29.35
CA ILE A 21 47.03 13.08 29.38
C ILE A 21 46.65 13.44 30.82
N ASN A 22 46.34 12.45 31.66
CA ASN A 22 46.10 12.67 33.09
C ASN A 22 47.31 13.33 33.77
N GLU A 23 48.53 12.90 33.45
CA GLU A 23 49.76 13.52 33.96
C GLU A 23 49.87 14.98 33.51
N LYS A 24 49.65 15.26 32.22
CA LYS A 24 49.71 16.62 31.67
C LYS A 24 48.66 17.54 32.27
N MET A 25 47.44 17.05 32.49
CA MET A 25 46.39 17.79 33.17
C MET A 25 46.71 18.02 34.65
N ALA A 26 47.29 17.03 35.32
CA ALA A 26 47.62 17.10 36.76
C ALA A 26 48.76 18.07 37.08
N ARG A 27 49.44 18.64 36.08
CA ARG A 27 50.48 19.67 36.27
C ARG A 27 49.93 20.94 36.93
N HIS A 28 48.64 21.20 36.82
CA HIS A 28 47.98 22.33 37.46
C HIS A 28 46.56 21.96 37.90
N ILE A 29 46.10 22.43 39.05
CA ILE A 29 44.80 22.03 39.64
C ILE A 29 43.61 22.30 38.71
N LYS A 30 43.68 23.38 37.92
CA LYS A 30 42.68 23.74 36.92
C LYS A 30 42.48 22.71 35.81
N GLY A 31 43.48 21.88 35.48
CA GLY A 31 43.34 20.87 34.43
C GLY A 31 42.25 19.84 34.73
N PRO A 32 42.37 19.06 35.83
CA PRO A 32 41.34 18.11 36.23
C PRO A 32 40.03 18.79 36.63
N GLU A 33 40.04 19.96 37.27
CA GLU A 33 38.82 20.73 37.58
C GLU A 33 38.06 21.10 36.32
N PHE A 34 38.75 21.69 35.34
CA PHE A 34 38.17 22.05 34.05
C PHE A 34 37.57 20.83 33.34
N TYR A 35 38.23 19.68 33.36
CA TYR A 35 37.65 18.48 32.78
C TYR A 35 36.34 18.10 33.47
N LEU A 36 36.35 17.97 34.80
CA LEU A 36 35.20 17.50 35.58
C LEU A 36 34.00 18.46 35.48
N GLU A 37 34.24 19.77 35.52
CA GLU A 37 33.19 20.80 35.42
C GLU A 37 32.50 20.83 34.05
N ASN A 38 33.18 20.34 33.00
CA ASN A 38 32.75 20.50 31.62
C ASN A 38 32.36 19.16 30.96
N ILE A 39 32.38 18.03 31.67
CA ILE A 39 31.99 16.69 31.16
C ILE A 39 30.59 16.66 30.56
N THR A 40 29.65 17.44 31.11
CA THR A 40 28.23 17.42 30.73
C THR A 40 27.88 18.46 29.68
N LEU A 41 28.80 19.37 29.36
CA LEU A 41 28.54 20.47 28.44
C LEU A 41 28.67 20.03 26.98
N SER A 42 28.10 20.85 26.09
CA SER A 42 28.31 20.69 24.66
C SER A 42 29.72 21.12 24.26
N TRP A 43 30.24 20.57 23.15
CA TRP A 43 31.58 20.91 22.68
C TRP A 43 31.77 22.43 22.45
N ALA A 44 30.75 23.11 21.93
CA ALA A 44 30.78 24.56 21.71
C ALA A 44 31.01 25.33 23.03
N GLU A 45 30.27 24.98 24.09
CA GLU A 45 30.43 25.63 25.41
C GLU A 45 31.82 25.35 26.02
N VAL A 46 32.36 24.14 25.83
CA VAL A 46 33.72 23.80 26.27
C VAL A 46 34.77 24.62 25.53
N GLU A 47 34.62 24.78 24.22
CA GLU A 47 35.52 25.57 23.38
C GLU A 47 35.48 27.06 23.75
N ASP A 48 34.28 27.61 23.99
CA ASP A 48 34.10 28.99 24.42
C ASP A 48 34.75 29.25 25.78
N LYS A 49 34.61 28.32 26.74
CA LYS A 49 35.29 28.41 28.04
C LYS A 49 36.81 28.29 27.90
N LEU A 50 37.30 27.42 27.02
CA LEU A 50 38.73 27.31 26.75
C LEU A 50 39.27 28.62 26.16
N ARG A 51 38.55 29.23 25.22
CA ARG A 51 38.91 30.53 24.64
C ARG A 51 39.06 31.60 25.73
N ALA A 52 38.07 31.71 26.62
CA ALA A 52 38.11 32.67 27.73
C ALA A 52 39.32 32.43 28.66
N ILE A 53 39.70 31.18 28.90
CA ILE A 53 40.89 30.82 29.69
C ILE A 53 42.19 31.23 28.96
N LEU A 54 42.26 31.03 27.65
CA LEU A 54 43.43 31.38 26.85
C LEU A 54 43.64 32.89 26.77
N GLU A 55 42.56 33.66 26.63
CA GLU A 55 42.59 35.13 26.58
C GLU A 55 42.90 35.78 27.94
N ASN A 56 42.64 35.07 29.04
CA ASN A 56 42.89 35.59 30.38
C ASN A 56 44.41 35.70 30.68
N SER A 57 44.93 36.92 30.77
CA SER A 57 46.34 37.19 31.08
C SER A 57 46.73 36.89 32.53
N ALA A 58 45.76 36.78 33.45
CA ALA A 58 46.01 36.49 34.86
C ALA A 58 46.33 35.00 35.11
N LEU A 59 46.12 34.12 34.13
CA LEU A 59 46.39 32.69 34.25
C LEU A 59 47.80 32.35 33.75
N THR A 60 48.49 31.49 34.50
CA THR A 60 49.82 30.98 34.14
C THR A 60 49.77 30.11 32.88
N SER A 61 50.90 30.00 32.16
CA SER A 61 51.01 29.11 30.99
C SER A 61 50.65 27.67 31.36
N GLU A 62 51.13 27.19 32.51
CA GLU A 62 50.85 25.83 32.99
C GLU A 62 49.35 25.60 33.22
N ALA A 63 48.62 26.59 33.76
CA ALA A 63 47.18 26.48 33.92
C ALA A 63 46.46 26.39 32.57
N LYS A 64 46.88 27.21 31.59
CA LYS A 64 46.31 27.20 30.23
C LYS A 64 46.58 25.88 29.53
N GLU A 65 47.81 25.35 29.63
CA GLU A 65 48.19 24.06 29.08
C GLU A 65 47.41 22.91 29.72
N ALA A 66 47.27 22.90 31.05
CA ALA A 66 46.52 21.88 31.76
C ALA A 66 45.03 21.87 31.34
N CYS A 67 44.42 23.06 31.17
CA CYS A 67 43.07 23.19 30.63
C CYS A 67 42.98 22.74 29.18
N ALA A 68 43.98 23.04 28.33
CA ALA A 68 44.00 22.59 26.94
C ALA A 68 44.02 21.06 26.82
N TRP A 69 44.79 20.36 27.67
CA TRP A 69 44.74 18.90 27.75
C TRP A 69 43.39 18.36 28.23
N GLY A 70 42.75 19.04 29.19
CA GLY A 70 41.38 18.76 29.62
C GLY A 70 40.37 18.91 28.48
N SER A 71 40.45 19.99 27.71
CA SER A 71 39.61 20.23 26.54
C SER A 71 39.84 19.20 25.44
N LEU A 72 41.08 18.80 25.17
CA LEU A 72 41.38 17.74 24.20
C LEU A 72 40.70 16.43 24.61
N ALA A 73 40.75 16.07 25.89
CA ALA A 73 40.08 14.88 26.38
C ALA A 73 38.54 14.98 26.28
N LEU A 74 37.95 16.15 26.55
CA LEU A 74 36.52 16.40 26.34
C LEU A 74 36.13 16.34 24.86
N GLY A 75 36.96 16.86 23.96
CA GLY A 75 36.73 16.83 22.52
C GLY A 75 36.72 15.41 21.97
N LEU A 76 37.68 14.57 22.39
CA LEU A 76 37.68 13.15 22.02
C LEU A 76 36.45 12.41 22.56
N ARG A 77 36.06 12.67 23.82
CA ARG A 77 34.83 12.11 24.41
C ARG A 77 33.60 12.50 23.58
N TYR A 78 33.49 13.78 23.21
CA TYR A 78 32.39 14.27 22.39
C TYR A 78 32.37 13.60 21.00
N ALA A 79 33.51 13.56 20.31
CA ALA A 79 33.63 12.91 19.00
C ALA A 79 33.27 11.42 19.06
N ARG A 80 33.72 10.70 20.10
CA ARG A 80 33.38 9.29 20.31
C ARG A 80 31.87 9.10 20.51
N ARG A 81 31.25 9.92 21.37
CA ARG A 81 29.81 9.85 21.66
C ARG A 81 28.98 10.19 20.43
N GLN A 82 29.38 11.21 19.66
CA GLN A 82 28.73 11.56 18.40
C GLN A 82 28.81 10.40 17.41
N GLY A 83 30.00 9.80 17.24
CA GLY A 83 30.15 8.62 16.38
C GLY A 83 29.21 7.48 16.76
N GLN A 84 29.11 7.15 18.05
CA GLN A 84 28.18 6.12 18.54
C GLN A 84 26.72 6.46 18.26
N LEU A 85 26.30 7.69 18.55
CA LEU A 85 24.92 8.13 18.29
C LEU A 85 24.59 8.11 16.79
N HIS A 86 25.53 8.52 15.93
CA HIS A 86 25.36 8.47 14.49
C HIS A 86 25.21 7.03 13.99
N THR A 87 26.04 6.10 14.44
CA THR A 87 25.90 4.68 14.07
C THR A 87 24.56 4.11 14.50
N CYS A 88 24.14 4.36 15.76
CA CYS A 88 22.84 3.92 16.25
C CYS A 88 21.68 4.51 15.43
N ARG A 89 21.76 5.80 15.08
CA ARG A 89 20.74 6.47 14.27
C ARG A 89 20.65 5.89 12.86
N VAL A 90 21.79 5.64 12.22
CA VAL A 90 21.82 5.02 10.89
C VAL A 90 21.22 3.62 10.93
N GLN A 91 21.59 2.82 11.93
CA GLN A 91 21.04 1.47 12.10
C GLN A 91 19.53 1.51 12.31
N TRP A 92 19.03 2.39 13.20
CA TRP A 92 17.60 2.55 13.44
C TRP A 92 16.83 2.95 12.18
N LEU A 93 17.37 3.86 11.37
CA LEU A 93 16.76 4.25 10.10
C LEU A 93 16.72 3.09 9.10
N GLN A 94 17.78 2.29 9.04
CA GLN A 94 17.84 1.11 8.19
C GLN A 94 16.78 0.07 8.60
N ASP A 95 16.67 -0.20 9.90
CA ASP A 95 15.68 -1.16 10.41
C ASP A 95 14.25 -0.67 10.16
N PHE A 96 13.99 0.63 10.36
CA PHE A 96 12.69 1.23 10.08
C PHE A 96 12.29 1.12 8.60
N THR A 97 13.22 1.42 7.69
CA THR A 97 12.97 1.32 6.24
C THR A 97 12.76 -0.13 5.79
N ASN A 98 13.51 -1.08 6.35
CA ASN A 98 13.31 -2.51 6.10
C ASN A 98 11.92 -2.97 6.56
N LEU A 99 11.49 -2.58 7.76
CA LEU A 99 10.16 -2.90 8.27
C LEU A 99 9.07 -2.34 7.36
N HIS A 100 9.18 -1.07 6.96
CA HIS A 100 8.22 -0.43 6.08
C HIS A 100 8.16 -1.11 4.69
N LYS A 101 9.30 -1.49 4.13
CA LYS A 101 9.38 -2.24 2.88
C LYS A 101 8.66 -3.58 2.99
N SER A 102 8.89 -4.33 4.08
CA SER A 102 8.22 -5.61 4.30
C SER A 102 6.70 -5.46 4.44
N ALA A 103 6.25 -4.44 5.17
CA ALA A 103 4.82 -4.15 5.34
C ALA A 103 4.14 -3.81 4.00
N LEU A 104 4.78 -2.99 3.17
CA LEU A 104 4.27 -2.65 1.83
C LEU A 104 4.24 -3.88 0.91
N GLN A 105 5.25 -4.74 0.98
CA GLN A 105 5.28 -5.98 0.19
C GLN A 105 4.14 -6.92 0.59
N THR A 106 3.90 -7.11 1.89
CA THR A 106 2.78 -7.92 2.40
C THR A 106 1.43 -7.32 2.02
N LEU A 107 1.30 -5.99 2.07
CA LEU A 107 0.07 -5.33 1.64
C LEU A 107 -0.18 -5.53 0.13
N ALA A 108 0.86 -5.38 -0.69
CA ALA A 108 0.78 -5.60 -2.13
C ALA A 108 0.40 -7.06 -2.45
N SER A 109 0.98 -8.05 -1.77
CA SER A 109 0.62 -9.45 -1.97
C SER A 109 -0.84 -9.72 -1.59
N ASN A 110 -1.31 -9.16 -0.47
CA ASN A 110 -2.70 -9.33 -0.04
C ASN A 110 -3.68 -8.68 -1.04
N MET A 111 -3.36 -7.50 -1.57
CA MET A 111 -4.19 -6.83 -2.59
C MET A 111 -4.27 -7.64 -3.88
N ASN A 112 -3.14 -8.22 -4.32
CA ASN A 112 -3.13 -9.10 -5.50
C ASN A 112 -3.96 -10.36 -5.27
N GLU A 113 -3.86 -10.98 -4.09
CA GLU A 113 -4.64 -12.16 -3.74
C GLU A 113 -6.15 -11.87 -3.72
N LEU A 114 -6.55 -10.75 -3.09
CA LEU A 114 -7.96 -10.33 -3.06
C LEU A 114 -8.49 -10.02 -4.46
N THR A 115 -7.68 -9.37 -5.30
CA THR A 115 -8.05 -9.08 -6.69
C THR A 115 -8.25 -10.37 -7.48
N ALA A 116 -7.34 -11.34 -7.34
CA ALA A 116 -7.47 -12.65 -7.99
C ALA A 116 -8.70 -13.43 -7.52
N LYS A 117 -8.98 -13.45 -6.22
CA LYS A 117 -10.20 -14.06 -5.66
C LYS A 117 -11.45 -13.41 -6.23
N HIS A 118 -11.50 -12.09 -6.23
CA HIS A 118 -12.65 -11.35 -6.75
C HIS A 118 -12.86 -11.56 -8.26
N GLU A 119 -11.79 -11.67 -9.04
CA GLU A 119 -11.89 -12.03 -10.46
C GLU A 119 -12.45 -13.44 -10.67
N MET A 120 -12.02 -14.41 -9.86
CA MET A 120 -12.53 -15.77 -9.91
C MET A 120 -14.03 -15.82 -9.61
N GLU A 121 -14.46 -15.20 -8.51
CA GLU A 121 -15.88 -15.10 -8.13
C GLU A 121 -16.71 -14.43 -9.23
N ARG A 122 -16.19 -13.35 -9.85
CA ARG A 122 -16.86 -12.70 -10.98
C ARG A 122 -17.00 -13.61 -12.19
N ARG A 123 -15.95 -14.37 -12.55
CA ARG A 123 -16.01 -15.34 -13.66
C ARG A 123 -17.00 -16.46 -13.39
N GLU A 124 -17.04 -16.97 -12.16
CA GLU A 124 -17.99 -18.02 -11.75
C GLU A 124 -19.43 -17.52 -11.79
N ALA A 125 -19.70 -16.33 -11.25
CA ALA A 125 -21.03 -15.74 -11.31
C ALA A 125 -21.49 -15.49 -12.75
N ALA A 126 -20.59 -15.00 -13.61
CA ALA A 126 -20.87 -14.82 -15.03
C ALA A 126 -21.18 -16.16 -15.73
N TYR A 127 -20.42 -17.22 -15.42
CA TYR A 127 -20.67 -18.55 -15.96
C TYR A 127 -22.04 -19.10 -15.52
N GLN A 128 -22.38 -18.98 -14.23
CA GLN A 128 -23.68 -19.42 -13.72
C GLN A 128 -24.84 -18.65 -14.38
N LEU A 129 -24.68 -17.33 -14.57
CA LEU A 129 -25.67 -16.52 -15.27
C LEU A 129 -25.88 -17.04 -16.70
N GLN A 130 -24.80 -17.27 -17.46
CA GLN A 130 -24.91 -17.81 -18.82
C GLN A 130 -25.60 -19.17 -18.85
N LEU A 131 -25.28 -20.06 -17.90
CA LEU A 131 -25.93 -21.36 -17.78
C LEU A 131 -27.44 -21.22 -17.50
N THR A 132 -27.84 -20.31 -16.61
CA THR A 132 -29.27 -20.07 -16.32
C THR A 132 -30.01 -19.46 -17.51
N LEU A 133 -29.37 -18.57 -18.26
CA LEU A 133 -29.95 -17.99 -19.48
C LEU A 133 -30.16 -19.04 -20.57
N ALA A 134 -29.20 -19.96 -20.75
CA ALA A 134 -29.34 -21.08 -21.67
C ALA A 134 -30.52 -21.99 -21.30
N LYS A 135 -30.61 -22.39 -20.02
CA LYS A 135 -31.75 -23.18 -19.51
C LYS A 135 -33.09 -22.46 -19.69
N LEU A 136 -33.13 -21.15 -19.45
CA LEU A 136 -34.34 -20.36 -19.65
C LEU A 136 -34.76 -20.34 -21.13
N ALA A 137 -33.79 -20.26 -22.05
CA ALA A 137 -34.07 -20.32 -23.48
C ALA A 137 -34.64 -21.68 -23.90
N GLU A 138 -34.13 -22.78 -23.36
CA GLU A 138 -34.66 -24.14 -23.58
C GLU A 138 -36.12 -24.25 -23.10
N VAL A 139 -36.41 -23.87 -21.86
CA VAL A 139 -37.77 -23.88 -21.29
C VAL A 139 -38.72 -22.99 -22.11
N GLN A 140 -38.23 -21.86 -22.60
CA GLN A 140 -39.02 -20.97 -23.45
C GLN A 140 -39.34 -21.63 -24.81
N GLN A 141 -38.41 -22.38 -25.41
CA GLN A 141 -38.69 -23.16 -26.63
C GLN A 141 -39.69 -24.29 -26.38
N GLU A 142 -39.56 -25.03 -25.27
CA GLU A 142 -40.50 -26.08 -24.89
C GLU A 142 -41.91 -25.51 -24.69
N LYS A 143 -42.03 -24.35 -24.04
CA LYS A 143 -43.29 -23.65 -23.87
C LYS A 143 -43.93 -23.27 -25.21
N GLU A 144 -43.15 -22.73 -26.16
CA GLU A 144 -43.68 -22.40 -27.50
C GLU A 144 -44.10 -23.66 -28.27
N LEU A 145 -43.36 -24.77 -28.12
CA LEU A 145 -43.74 -26.06 -28.69
C LEU A 145 -45.08 -26.57 -28.11
N LEU A 146 -45.25 -26.49 -26.78
CA LEU A 146 -46.48 -26.90 -26.12
C LEU A 146 -47.67 -26.01 -26.54
N ARG A 147 -47.46 -24.69 -26.65
CA ARG A 147 -48.47 -23.76 -27.19
C ARG A 147 -48.91 -24.14 -28.60
N TRP A 148 -47.95 -24.46 -29.47
CA TRP A 148 -48.25 -24.90 -30.84
C TRP A 148 -49.06 -26.20 -30.85
N LYS A 149 -48.68 -27.19 -30.03
CA LYS A 149 -49.44 -28.46 -29.91
C LYS A 149 -50.87 -28.24 -29.41
N LEU A 150 -51.07 -27.33 -28.45
CA LEU A 150 -52.39 -27.00 -27.91
C LEU A 150 -53.29 -26.39 -29.00
N LEU A 151 -52.78 -25.42 -29.75
CA LEU A 151 -53.51 -24.80 -30.87
C LEU A 151 -53.91 -25.84 -31.93
N GLN A 152 -53.02 -26.80 -32.22
CA GLN A 152 -53.33 -27.89 -33.15
C GLN A 152 -54.47 -28.79 -32.64
N ALA A 153 -54.45 -29.14 -31.35
CA ALA A 153 -55.52 -29.94 -30.73
C ALA A 153 -56.86 -29.18 -30.69
N GLU A 154 -56.84 -27.88 -30.39
CA GLU A 154 -58.02 -27.02 -30.43
C GLU A 154 -58.62 -26.96 -31.85
N MET A 155 -57.79 -26.75 -32.87
CA MET A 155 -58.23 -26.78 -34.27
C MET A 155 -58.81 -28.16 -34.66
N ALA A 156 -58.15 -29.26 -34.32
CA ALA A 156 -58.68 -30.60 -34.59
C ALA A 156 -60.05 -30.82 -33.93
N SER A 157 -60.21 -30.38 -32.67
CA SER A 157 -61.47 -30.48 -31.94
C SER A 157 -62.59 -29.60 -32.51
N SER A 158 -62.26 -28.43 -33.07
CA SER A 158 -63.24 -27.52 -33.69
C SER A 158 -63.71 -28.02 -35.05
N TRP A 159 -62.82 -28.62 -35.85
CA TRP A 159 -63.18 -29.34 -37.08
C TRP A 159 -64.10 -30.52 -36.80
N GLN A 160 -63.85 -31.27 -35.73
CA GLN A 160 -64.70 -32.39 -35.31
C GLN A 160 -66.07 -31.92 -34.80
N ARG A 161 -66.14 -30.76 -34.12
CA ARG A 161 -67.41 -30.12 -33.74
C ARG A 161 -68.19 -29.56 -34.93
N GLN A 162 -67.51 -29.01 -35.94
CA GLN A 162 -68.13 -28.53 -37.18
C GLN A 162 -68.70 -29.67 -38.03
N GLN A 163 -68.10 -30.86 -38.01
CA GLN A 163 -68.68 -32.04 -38.66
C GLN A 163 -69.95 -32.56 -37.98
N VAL A 164 -70.13 -32.33 -36.68
CA VAL A 164 -71.36 -32.67 -35.95
C VAL A 164 -72.47 -31.62 -36.14
N SER A 165 -72.15 -30.45 -36.73
CA SER A 165 -73.04 -29.29 -36.77
C SER A 165 -73.46 -28.83 -38.18
N GLN A 166 -73.48 -29.73 -39.17
CA GLN A 166 -74.03 -29.44 -40.50
C GLN A 166 -75.53 -29.83 -40.60
N GLU A 167 -76.40 -28.87 -40.28
CA GLU A 167 -77.64 -28.58 -41.04
C GLU A 167 -77.85 -27.04 -41.06
N PRO A 168 -78.41 -26.43 -42.14
CA PRO A 168 -77.91 -25.15 -42.65
C PRO A 168 -78.84 -23.94 -42.48
N GLY A 169 -78.26 -22.72 -42.42
CA GLY A 169 -78.98 -21.46 -42.68
C GLY A 169 -78.16 -20.16 -42.49
N LEU A 170 -77.72 -19.56 -43.61
CA LEU A 170 -77.62 -18.13 -44.03
C LEU A 170 -77.61 -17.00 -42.96
N ALA A 171 -76.93 -15.85 -43.06
CA ALA A 171 -75.92 -15.24 -43.94
C ALA A 171 -75.51 -13.85 -43.35
N THR A 172 -74.26 -13.39 -43.63
CA THR A 172 -73.79 -11.97 -43.73
C THR A 172 -73.78 -11.09 -42.45
N THR A 173 -72.82 -10.21 -42.14
CA THR A 173 -71.85 -9.40 -42.91
C THR A 173 -70.55 -9.10 -42.13
N SER A 174 -69.41 -9.15 -42.84
CA SER A 174 -68.28 -8.19 -42.89
C SER A 174 -68.03 -7.18 -41.74
N VAL A 175 -66.79 -7.09 -41.24
CA VAL A 175 -65.80 -6.00 -41.49
C VAL A 175 -64.55 -6.15 -40.59
N PHE A 176 -63.41 -6.31 -41.25
CA PHE A 176 -62.08 -5.67 -41.08
C PHE A 176 -61.43 -5.48 -39.68
N GLY A 177 -60.18 -5.94 -39.58
CA GLY A 177 -59.32 -5.85 -38.40
C GLY A 177 -58.41 -4.60 -38.34
N ALA A 178 -57.80 -4.42 -37.17
CA ALA A 178 -56.53 -3.72 -36.95
C ALA A 178 -56.13 -3.88 -35.47
N ASN A 179 -54.93 -4.41 -35.21
CA ASN A 179 -53.97 -3.90 -34.21
C ASN A 179 -52.87 -4.93 -33.93
N GLY A 180 -51.83 -4.89 -34.76
CA GLY A 180 -50.54 -5.53 -34.52
C GLY A 180 -49.44 -4.47 -34.60
N ALA A 181 -49.14 -3.82 -33.48
CA ALA A 181 -48.04 -2.87 -33.35
C ALA A 181 -47.40 -3.01 -31.96
N GLY A 182 -46.64 -4.08 -31.75
CA GLY A 182 -45.98 -4.35 -30.46
C GLY A 182 -44.65 -5.10 -30.54
N GLU A 183 -44.41 -5.90 -31.58
CA GLU A 183 -43.29 -6.85 -31.58
C GLU A 183 -41.94 -6.29 -32.06
N GLU A 184 -41.92 -5.10 -32.66
CA GLU A 184 -40.69 -4.55 -33.23
C GLU A 184 -39.90 -3.67 -32.24
N LYS A 185 -40.56 -3.14 -31.21
CA LYS A 185 -39.94 -2.35 -30.14
C LYS A 185 -39.18 -3.20 -29.12
N THR A 186 -39.60 -4.45 -28.91
CA THR A 186 -38.96 -5.38 -27.96
C THR A 186 -37.68 -5.98 -28.53
N ARG A 187 -37.67 -6.34 -29.83
CA ARG A 187 -36.44 -6.82 -30.51
C ARG A 187 -35.34 -5.76 -30.57
N ARG A 188 -35.68 -4.50 -30.86
CA ARG A 188 -34.71 -3.40 -30.85
C ARG A 188 -34.15 -3.11 -29.46
N ARG A 189 -34.96 -3.22 -28.39
CA ARG A 189 -34.49 -3.08 -27.00
C ARG A 189 -33.57 -4.21 -26.56
N LEU A 190 -33.85 -5.46 -26.96
CA LEU A 190 -33.01 -6.61 -26.65
C LEU A 190 -31.65 -6.54 -27.37
N LEU A 191 -31.63 -6.11 -28.64
CA LEU A 191 -30.39 -5.90 -29.39
C LEU A 191 -29.53 -4.79 -28.78
N LEU A 192 -30.13 -3.69 -28.31
CA LEU A 192 -29.42 -2.59 -27.67
C LEU A 192 -28.82 -2.99 -26.32
N LEU A 193 -29.53 -3.83 -25.55
CA LEU A 193 -29.04 -4.37 -24.28
C LEU A 193 -27.88 -5.36 -24.49
N LEU A 194 -27.93 -6.16 -25.57
CA LEU A 194 -26.87 -7.09 -25.93
C LEU A 194 -25.57 -6.35 -26.32
N LEU A 195 -25.69 -5.25 -27.08
CA LEU A 195 -24.57 -4.43 -27.55
C LEU A 195 -23.87 -3.65 -26.41
N LEU A 196 -24.65 -3.20 -25.41
CA LEU A 196 -24.10 -2.54 -24.23
C LEU A 196 -23.37 -3.52 -23.29
N LEU A 197 -23.82 -4.78 -23.22
CA LEU A 197 -23.15 -5.82 -22.43
C LEU A 197 -21.82 -6.27 -23.05
N THR A 198 -21.68 -6.26 -24.38
CA THR A 198 -20.42 -6.59 -25.04
C THR A 198 -19.37 -5.48 -24.94
N ALA A 199 -19.79 -4.21 -24.97
CA ALA A 199 -18.87 -3.07 -24.81
C ALA A 199 -18.27 -2.97 -23.40
N ALA A 200 -19.04 -3.32 -22.36
CA ALA A 200 -18.55 -3.35 -20.98
C ALA A 200 -17.53 -4.47 -20.69
N VAL A 201 -17.41 -5.47 -21.59
CA VAL A 201 -16.43 -6.56 -21.48
C VAL A 201 -15.11 -6.20 -22.16
N GLU A 202 -15.10 -5.29 -23.14
CA GLU A 202 -13.87 -4.88 -23.86
C GLU A 202 -13.09 -3.73 -23.20
N GLU A 203 -13.72 -2.90 -22.35
CA GLU A 203 -13.03 -1.77 -21.70
C GLU A 203 -12.13 -2.15 -20.50
N GLY A 204 -12.02 -3.45 -20.17
CA GLY A 204 -11.20 -3.94 -19.05
C GLY A 204 -9.74 -4.26 -19.39
N GLY A 205 -9.28 -4.04 -20.63
CA GLY A 205 -8.03 -4.62 -21.12
C GLY A 205 -7.13 -3.71 -21.93
N LYS A 206 -6.62 -2.61 -21.35
CA LYS A 206 -5.36 -1.97 -21.81
C LYS A 206 -4.85 -0.90 -20.83
N GLN A 207 -4.01 -1.32 -19.89
CA GLN A 207 -3.06 -0.42 -19.22
C GLN A 207 -1.82 -1.21 -18.78
N LYS A 208 -0.91 -1.47 -19.74
CA LYS A 208 0.47 -1.99 -19.64
C LYS A 208 1.08 -1.79 -21.04
N ASP A 209 2.25 -1.22 -21.30
CA ASP A 209 3.38 -0.72 -20.52
C ASP A 209 4.07 0.33 -21.42
N ALA A 210 4.60 1.41 -20.84
CA ALA A 210 5.57 2.27 -21.52
C ALA A 210 6.53 2.86 -20.49
N GLU A 211 7.56 2.09 -20.13
CA GLU A 211 8.83 2.62 -19.65
C GLU A 211 9.92 1.55 -19.81
N GLY A 212 10.97 1.89 -20.57
CA GLY A 212 12.15 1.05 -20.74
C GLY A 212 12.94 1.31 -22.02
N VAL A 213 13.58 2.48 -22.13
CA VAL A 213 15.03 2.67 -22.41
C VAL A 213 15.46 3.99 -21.78
#